data_AF-A0A1B9FRI8-F1
#
_entry.id   AF-A0A1B9FRI8-F1
#
_cell.length_a   1.000
_cell.length_b   1.000
_cell.length_c   1.000
_cell.angle_alpha   90.00
_cell.angle_beta   90.00
_cell.angle_gamma   90.00
#
_symmetry.space_group_name_H-M   'P 1'
#
loop_
_entity.id
_entity.type
_entity.pdbx_description
1 polymer ?
#
loop_
_entity_poly.entity_id
_entity_poly.type
_entity_poly.pdbx_seq_one_letter_code
_entity_poly.pdbx_strand_id
1 'polypeptide(L)'
;MAVIKSHPLPAHPEGSPFLSQEFQKIMEGMKRKAEVEKPVKWQEHWQWEMSNVHLFLIQMIERAYLYAPYAVEQNDLPNFLGYAEISFFQVYSHHSAEEEFVFPTFVKHSKNEIWSQNVAEHHTFDQALDATWLYIRACQEKLPVNGKKRVKSPVPPPSKDLVNSIDLKSFVHLDFERPFDVEEFRRHIEGFIVPLVQHLGSEIETLTPELMDSVGAEGDREVRKWLDGHLKEYDPAWFLCSAFASVPISLCKQMIQLPFLVRRVLVPFMLAPKHKGYWLYAPHPENLTFKGTA
;
A
#
# COMPACT_ATOMS: atom_id res chain seq x y z
N MET A 1 19.82 11.42 -19.55
CA MET A 1 18.74 11.51 -18.54
C MET A 1 19.35 11.24 -17.19
N ALA A 2 19.01 12.03 -16.17
CA ALA A 2 19.50 11.79 -14.81
C ALA A 2 19.03 10.41 -14.33
N VAL A 3 19.93 9.66 -13.68
CA VAL A 3 19.59 8.38 -13.06
C VAL A 3 18.78 8.72 -11.81
N ILE A 4 17.50 8.32 -11.78
CA ILE A 4 16.71 8.36 -10.55
C ILE A 4 17.12 7.14 -9.70
N LYS A 5 17.41 7.37 -8.43
CA LYS A 5 17.79 6.33 -7.47
C LYS A 5 17.03 6.56 -6.17
N SER A 6 16.75 5.46 -5.49
CA SER A 6 16.20 5.52 -4.15
C SER A 6 17.15 6.24 -3.20
N HIS A 7 16.60 6.92 -2.19
CA HIS A 7 17.39 7.37 -1.04
C HIS A 7 18.05 6.16 -0.35
N PRO A 8 19.22 6.32 0.28
CA PRO A 8 19.80 5.25 1.08
C PRO A 8 18.79 4.78 2.14
N LEU A 9 18.43 3.49 2.14
CA LEU A 9 17.45 2.96 3.08
C LEU A 9 18.04 2.97 4.50
N PRO A 10 17.41 3.67 5.47
CA PRO A 10 17.87 3.66 6.85
C PRO A 10 17.78 2.26 7.46
N ALA A 11 18.65 1.99 8.43
CA ALA A 11 18.56 0.76 9.20
C ALA A 11 17.33 0.79 10.13
N HIS A 12 16.81 -0.40 10.44
CA HIS A 12 15.82 -0.56 11.49
C HIS A 12 16.39 -0.09 12.84
N PRO A 13 15.63 0.66 13.65
CA PRO A 13 16.01 0.93 15.02
C PRO A 13 16.02 -0.37 15.84
N GLU A 14 16.79 -0.38 16.92
CA GLU A 14 16.80 -1.50 17.86
C GLU A 14 15.39 -1.73 18.42
N GLY A 15 14.98 -2.99 18.52
CA GLY A 15 13.65 -3.35 19.01
C GLY A 15 12.50 -3.14 18.02
N SER A 16 12.78 -2.73 16.77
CA SER A 16 11.74 -2.53 15.76
C SER A 16 10.90 -3.80 15.55
N PRO A 17 9.55 -3.72 15.52
CA PRO A 17 8.68 -4.89 15.33
C PRO A 17 8.87 -5.55 13.96
N PHE A 18 9.35 -4.81 12.96
CA PHE A 18 9.75 -5.36 11.67
C PHE A 18 10.88 -6.39 11.77
N LEU A 19 11.69 -6.35 12.84
CA LEU A 19 12.74 -7.34 13.11
C LEU A 19 12.28 -8.49 14.02
N SER A 20 11.04 -8.46 14.49
CA SER A 20 10.52 -9.52 15.36
C SER A 20 10.48 -10.87 14.64
N GLN A 21 10.69 -11.96 15.38
CA GLN A 21 10.64 -13.32 14.82
C GLN A 21 9.27 -13.62 14.19
N GLU A 22 8.21 -13.12 14.81
CA GLU A 22 6.84 -13.27 14.32
C GLU A 22 6.65 -12.58 12.96
N PHE A 23 7.01 -11.30 12.86
CA PHE A 23 6.93 -10.56 11.61
C PHE A 23 7.71 -11.25 10.49
N GLN A 24 8.96 -11.64 10.76
CA GLN A 24 9.82 -12.31 9.77
C GLN A 24 9.25 -13.65 9.31
N LYS A 25 8.73 -14.47 10.22
CA LYS A 25 8.11 -15.76 9.87
C LYS A 25 6.92 -15.59 8.92
N ILE A 26 6.07 -14.59 9.17
CA ILE A 26 4.89 -14.33 8.33
C ILE A 26 5.33 -13.79 6.97
N MET A 27 6.26 -12.84 6.94
CA MET A 27 6.84 -12.28 5.71
C MET A 27 7.47 -13.37 4.84
N GLU A 28 8.22 -14.32 5.42
CA GLU A 28 8.76 -15.47 4.70
C GLU A 28 7.65 -16.35 4.11
N GLY A 29 6.53 -16.52 4.82
CA GLY A 29 5.35 -17.23 4.33
C GLY A 29 4.77 -16.59 3.06
N MET A 30 4.57 -15.27 3.09
CA MET A 30 4.07 -14.52 1.94
C MET A 30 5.07 -14.55 0.78
N LYS A 31 6.37 -14.36 1.04
CA LYS A 31 7.42 -14.43 0.01
C LYS A 31 7.44 -15.77 -0.72
N ARG A 32 7.34 -16.88 0.01
CA ARG A 32 7.29 -18.23 -0.61
C ARG A 32 6.17 -18.38 -1.63
N LYS A 33 5.02 -17.71 -1.40
CA LYS A 33 3.86 -17.75 -2.32
C LYS A 33 3.96 -16.70 -3.43
N ALA A 34 4.64 -15.59 -3.20
CA ALA A 34 4.83 -14.53 -4.19
C ALA A 34 5.94 -14.81 -5.21
N GLU A 35 7.04 -15.45 -4.78
CA GLU A 35 8.26 -15.63 -5.58
C GLU A 35 8.21 -16.81 -6.57
N VAL A 36 7.11 -17.58 -6.57
CA VAL A 36 6.89 -18.60 -7.60
C VAL A 36 6.55 -17.96 -8.95
N GLU A 37 6.75 -18.70 -10.04
CA GLU A 37 6.25 -18.29 -11.34
C GLU A 37 4.74 -18.07 -11.28
N LYS A 38 4.25 -17.05 -12.00
CA LYS A 38 2.81 -16.77 -12.08
C LYS A 38 2.08 -18.07 -12.44
N PRO A 39 1.13 -18.52 -11.61
CA PRO A 39 0.44 -19.78 -11.88
C PRO A 39 -0.31 -19.75 -13.21
N VAL A 40 -0.48 -20.93 -13.83
CA VAL A 40 -1.26 -21.08 -15.07
C VAL A 40 -2.74 -21.28 -14.77
N LYS A 41 -3.04 -21.92 -13.64
CA LYS A 41 -4.41 -22.16 -13.20
C LYS A 41 -4.94 -20.93 -12.50
N TRP A 42 -6.12 -20.48 -12.92
CA TRP A 42 -6.73 -19.26 -12.38
C TRP A 42 -7.06 -19.38 -10.88
N GLN A 43 -7.34 -20.59 -10.39
CA GLN A 43 -7.59 -20.86 -8.97
C GLN A 43 -6.39 -20.51 -8.08
N GLU A 44 -5.18 -20.68 -8.61
CA GLU A 44 -3.94 -20.39 -7.90
C GLU A 44 -3.56 -18.90 -8.01
N HIS A 45 -4.19 -18.14 -8.92
CA HIS A 45 -3.86 -16.73 -9.13
C HIS A 45 -4.13 -15.88 -7.89
N TRP A 46 -5.25 -16.05 -7.20
CA TRP A 46 -5.62 -15.19 -6.07
C TRP A 46 -4.59 -15.22 -4.95
N GLN A 47 -4.14 -16.42 -4.57
CA GLN A 47 -3.09 -16.55 -3.56
C GLN A 47 -1.77 -15.90 -3.99
N TRP A 48 -1.37 -16.06 -5.25
CA TRP A 48 -0.16 -15.46 -5.80
C TRP A 48 -0.27 -13.93 -5.93
N GLU A 49 -1.37 -13.43 -6.49
CA GLU A 49 -1.65 -11.99 -6.67
C GLU A 49 -1.71 -11.31 -5.30
N MET A 50 -2.44 -11.88 -4.34
CA MET A 50 -2.58 -11.31 -3.00
C MET A 50 -1.26 -11.31 -2.23
N SER A 51 -0.47 -12.38 -2.32
CA SER A 51 0.87 -12.41 -1.73
C SER A 51 1.76 -11.29 -2.26
N ASN A 52 1.71 -11.01 -3.57
CA ASN A 52 2.48 -9.92 -4.17
C ASN A 52 1.96 -8.53 -3.78
N VAL A 53 0.64 -8.34 -3.72
CA VAL A 53 0.02 -7.08 -3.25
C VAL A 53 0.37 -6.82 -1.79
N HIS A 54 0.25 -7.83 -0.92
CA HIS A 54 0.56 -7.70 0.51
C HIS A 54 2.03 -7.35 0.76
N LEU A 55 2.95 -8.01 0.06
CA LEU A 55 4.38 -7.68 0.14
C LEU A 55 4.68 -6.26 -0.33
N PHE A 56 4.00 -5.81 -1.39
CA PHE A 56 4.10 -4.44 -1.89
C PHE A 56 3.62 -3.43 -0.83
N LEU A 57 2.44 -3.64 -0.25
CA LEU A 57 1.84 -2.76 0.75
C LEU A 57 2.69 -2.66 2.01
N ILE A 58 3.12 -3.79 2.56
CA ILE A 58 3.91 -3.81 3.80
C ILE A 58 5.31 -3.20 3.61
N GLN A 59 5.92 -3.40 2.43
CA GLN A 59 7.20 -2.78 2.10
C GLN A 59 7.08 -1.25 2.01
N MET A 60 5.96 -0.74 1.51
CA MET A 60 5.72 0.71 1.48
C MET A 60 5.58 1.29 2.90
N ILE A 61 4.85 0.61 3.78
CA ILE A 61 4.73 1.00 5.20
C ILE A 61 6.09 0.93 5.92
N GLU A 62 6.84 -0.16 5.75
CA GLU A 62 8.18 -0.33 6.34
C GLU A 62 9.11 0.80 5.91
N ARG A 63 9.08 1.19 4.63
CA ARG A 63 9.90 2.29 4.13
C ARG A 63 9.43 3.63 4.67
N ALA A 64 8.13 3.88 4.77
CA ALA A 64 7.61 5.08 5.43
C ALA A 64 8.10 5.17 6.90
N TYR A 65 8.06 4.05 7.63
CA TYR A 65 8.57 3.94 8.99
C TYR A 65 10.09 4.20 9.07
N LEU A 66 10.88 3.67 8.14
CA LEU A 66 12.35 3.82 8.12
C LEU A 66 12.80 5.22 7.71
N TYR A 67 12.15 5.83 6.72
CA TYR A 67 12.55 7.14 6.18
C TYR A 67 12.06 8.33 6.99
N ALA A 68 11.13 8.16 7.94
CA ALA A 68 10.63 9.25 8.78
C ALA A 68 11.74 10.15 9.38
N PRO A 69 12.78 9.63 10.08
CA PRO A 69 13.89 10.45 10.58
C PRO A 69 14.69 11.10 9.44
N TYR A 70 15.03 10.32 8.41
CA TYR A 70 15.81 10.78 7.26
C TYR A 70 15.14 11.98 6.57
N ALA A 71 13.82 11.94 6.40
CA ALA A 71 13.07 13.02 5.76
C ALA A 71 13.14 14.34 6.54
N VAL A 72 13.15 14.27 7.87
CA VAL A 72 13.34 15.45 8.73
C VAL A 72 14.77 15.98 8.60
N GLU A 73 15.77 15.09 8.71
CA GLU A 73 17.19 15.44 8.62
C GLU A 73 17.57 16.08 7.27
N GLN A 74 16.96 15.59 6.18
CA GLN A 74 17.19 16.11 4.83
C GLN A 74 16.28 17.29 4.48
N ASN A 75 15.41 17.75 5.40
CA ASN A 75 14.42 18.80 5.14
C ASN A 75 13.54 18.50 3.91
N ASP A 76 13.09 17.24 3.79
CA ASP A 76 12.33 16.72 2.65
C ASP A 76 10.95 16.15 3.04
N LEU A 77 10.43 16.57 4.19
CA LEU A 77 9.09 16.23 4.67
C LEU A 77 7.97 16.37 3.62
N PRO A 78 7.94 17.39 2.72
CA PRO A 78 6.88 17.49 1.72
C PRO A 78 6.80 16.28 0.78
N ASN A 79 7.94 15.71 0.37
CA ASN A 79 7.95 14.54 -0.51
C ASN A 79 7.71 13.25 0.29
N PHE A 80 8.34 13.14 1.46
CA PHE A 80 8.16 12.00 2.35
C PHE A 80 6.70 11.81 2.77
N LEU A 81 6.04 12.87 3.24
CA LEU A 81 4.64 12.78 3.68
C LEU A 81 3.70 12.43 2.53
N GLY A 82 4.02 12.84 1.29
CA GLY A 82 3.28 12.42 0.10
C GLY A 82 3.46 10.92 -0.22
N TYR A 83 4.68 10.39 -0.07
CA TYR A 83 4.94 8.96 -0.19
C TYR A 83 4.25 8.15 0.92
N ALA A 84 4.37 8.60 2.18
CA ALA A 84 3.74 7.97 3.32
C ALA A 84 2.21 7.94 3.16
N GLU A 85 1.59 9.06 2.76
CA GLU A 85 0.14 9.11 2.55
C GLU A 85 -0.33 8.07 1.51
N ILE A 86 0.38 7.93 0.39
CA ILE A 86 0.07 6.89 -0.61
C ILE A 86 0.19 5.49 0.00
N SER A 87 1.22 5.25 0.80
CA SER A 87 1.49 3.94 1.43
C SER A 87 0.34 3.50 2.33
N PHE A 88 -0.17 4.39 3.19
CA PHE A 88 -1.30 4.08 4.08
C PHE A 88 -2.63 4.07 3.35
N PHE A 89 -2.85 5.00 2.42
CA PHE A 89 -4.09 5.04 1.64
C PHE A 89 -4.27 3.78 0.78
N GLN A 90 -3.19 3.20 0.26
CA GLN A 90 -3.29 1.96 -0.52
C GLN A 90 -3.76 0.78 0.32
N VAL A 91 -3.34 0.67 1.58
CA VAL A 91 -3.86 -0.37 2.47
C VAL A 91 -5.32 -0.12 2.81
N TYR A 92 -5.67 1.13 3.17
CA TYR A 92 -7.07 1.53 3.40
C TYR A 92 -7.96 1.14 2.21
N SER A 93 -7.56 1.51 1.00
CA SER A 93 -8.38 1.29 -0.17
C SER A 93 -8.41 -0.16 -0.62
N HIS A 94 -7.35 -0.92 -0.37
CA HIS A 94 -7.25 -2.36 -0.61
C HIS A 94 -8.26 -3.12 0.27
N HIS A 95 -8.21 -2.94 1.60
CA HIS A 95 -9.16 -3.58 2.51
C HIS A 95 -10.59 -3.09 2.33
N SER A 96 -10.79 -1.79 2.05
CA SER A 96 -12.13 -1.26 1.73
C SER A 96 -12.73 -1.97 0.51
N ALA A 97 -11.95 -2.17 -0.56
CA ALA A 97 -12.40 -2.90 -1.74
C ALA A 97 -12.77 -4.36 -1.42
N GLU A 98 -12.02 -4.98 -0.52
CA GLU A 98 -12.30 -6.35 -0.09
C GLU A 98 -13.62 -6.47 0.66
N GLU A 99 -13.85 -5.61 1.64
CA GLU A 99 -15.06 -5.61 2.45
C GLU A 99 -16.30 -5.14 1.68
N GLU A 100 -16.16 -4.13 0.83
CA GLU A 100 -17.28 -3.57 0.07
C GLU A 100 -17.70 -4.47 -1.09
N PHE A 101 -16.77 -5.23 -1.69
CA PHE A 101 -17.04 -5.96 -2.92
C PHE A 101 -16.46 -7.37 -3.01
N VAL A 102 -15.16 -7.56 -2.77
CA VAL A 102 -14.50 -8.86 -3.06
C VAL A 102 -15.06 -9.97 -2.19
N PHE A 103 -14.98 -9.85 -0.86
CA PHE A 103 -15.46 -10.88 0.06
C PHE A 103 -16.97 -11.08 -0.04
N PRO A 104 -17.84 -10.04 -0.11
CA PRO A 104 -19.26 -10.25 -0.37
C PRO A 104 -19.54 -11.04 -1.65
N THR A 105 -18.77 -10.80 -2.72
CA THR A 105 -18.91 -11.54 -3.97
C THR A 105 -18.45 -12.99 -3.83
N PHE A 106 -17.34 -13.24 -3.13
CA PHE A 106 -16.87 -14.60 -2.83
C PHE A 106 -17.91 -15.38 -2.01
N VAL A 107 -18.47 -14.78 -0.96
CA VAL A 107 -19.56 -15.36 -0.15
C VAL A 107 -20.80 -15.64 -1.00
N LYS A 108 -21.21 -14.67 -1.84
CA LYS A 108 -22.38 -14.80 -2.73
C LYS A 108 -22.27 -16.03 -3.63
N HIS A 109 -21.10 -16.30 -4.21
CA HIS A 109 -20.91 -17.40 -5.16
C HIS A 109 -20.58 -18.73 -4.48
N SER A 110 -19.70 -18.74 -3.48
CA SER A 110 -19.28 -19.96 -2.78
C SER A 110 -20.28 -20.47 -1.73
N LYS A 111 -21.14 -19.59 -1.21
CA LYS A 111 -21.96 -19.81 0.00
C LYS A 111 -21.14 -20.15 1.25
N ASN A 112 -19.88 -19.72 1.27
CA ASN A 112 -18.96 -19.91 2.39
C ASN A 112 -18.66 -18.55 3.05
N GLU A 113 -18.81 -18.47 4.37
CA GLU A 113 -18.62 -17.27 5.18
C GLU A 113 -17.20 -17.15 5.76
N ILE A 114 -16.23 -17.95 5.29
CA ILE A 114 -14.87 -17.96 5.82
C ILE A 114 -14.21 -16.56 5.83
N TRP A 115 -14.48 -15.72 4.82
CA TRP A 115 -13.92 -14.37 4.72
C TRP A 115 -14.48 -13.37 5.73
N SER A 116 -15.56 -13.70 6.45
CA SER A 116 -16.01 -12.92 7.61
C SER A 116 -14.95 -12.83 8.71
N GLN A 117 -14.07 -13.83 8.78
CA GLN A 117 -12.91 -13.82 9.68
C GLN A 117 -11.88 -12.78 9.25
N ASN A 118 -11.63 -12.65 7.94
CA ASN A 118 -10.73 -11.61 7.40
C ASN A 118 -11.26 -10.21 7.70
N VAL A 119 -12.57 -9.98 7.57
CA VAL A 119 -13.21 -8.71 7.99
C VAL A 119 -13.01 -8.46 9.48
N ALA A 120 -13.21 -9.47 10.33
CA ALA A 120 -12.99 -9.33 11.77
C ALA A 120 -11.52 -9.03 12.12
N GLU A 121 -10.57 -9.58 11.36
CA GLU A 121 -9.15 -9.28 11.48
C GLU A 121 -8.83 -7.82 11.06
N HIS A 122 -9.44 -7.29 10.00
CA HIS A 122 -9.28 -5.88 9.59
C HIS A 122 -9.60 -4.92 10.75
N HIS A 123 -10.72 -5.15 11.42
CA HIS A 123 -11.18 -4.34 12.56
C HIS A 123 -10.26 -4.39 13.80
N THR A 124 -9.20 -5.21 13.79
CA THR A 124 -8.19 -5.21 14.86
C THR A 124 -7.16 -4.10 14.69
N PHE A 125 -7.00 -3.54 13.49
CA PHE A 125 -5.99 -2.53 13.18
C PHE A 125 -6.48 -1.36 12.31
N ASP A 126 -7.65 -1.44 11.69
CA ASP A 126 -8.21 -0.43 10.77
C ASP A 126 -8.19 1.00 11.34
N GLN A 127 -8.70 1.21 12.56
CA GLN A 127 -8.76 2.54 13.16
C GLN A 127 -7.35 3.11 13.40
N ALA A 128 -6.38 2.27 13.73
CA ALA A 128 -4.99 2.70 13.90
C ALA A 128 -4.35 3.06 12.56
N LEU A 129 -4.60 2.26 11.51
CA LEU A 129 -4.17 2.56 10.15
C LEU A 129 -4.76 3.89 9.66
N ASP A 130 -6.06 4.09 9.86
CA ASP A 130 -6.78 5.29 9.43
C ASP A 130 -6.35 6.52 10.20
N ALA A 131 -6.15 6.41 11.53
CA ALA A 131 -5.58 7.48 12.34
C ALA A 131 -4.18 7.89 11.84
N THR A 132 -3.36 6.91 11.40
CA THR A 132 -2.05 7.20 10.79
C THR A 132 -2.20 8.01 9.50
N TRP A 133 -3.12 7.62 8.62
CA TRP A 133 -3.37 8.34 7.38
C TRP A 133 -3.85 9.77 7.65
N LEU A 134 -4.81 9.94 8.56
CA LEU A 134 -5.33 11.24 8.95
C LEU A 134 -4.25 12.12 9.59
N TYR A 135 -3.37 11.53 10.41
CA TYR A 135 -2.23 12.25 11.00
C TYR A 135 -1.26 12.76 9.95
N ILE A 136 -0.86 11.91 8.99
CA ILE A 136 0.01 12.32 7.87
C ILE A 136 -0.60 13.52 7.13
N ARG A 137 -1.91 13.49 6.84
CA ARG A 137 -2.60 14.61 6.20
C ARG A 137 -2.59 15.87 7.04
N ALA A 138 -2.91 15.76 8.33
CA ALA A 138 -2.86 16.89 9.25
C ALA A 138 -1.46 17.52 9.33
N CYS A 139 -0.40 16.71 9.26
CA CYS A 139 0.98 17.18 9.20
C CYS A 139 1.29 17.87 7.86
N GLN A 140 0.88 17.31 6.72
CA GLN A 140 1.06 17.95 5.41
C GLN A 140 0.40 19.34 5.37
N GLU A 141 -0.79 19.47 5.96
CA GLU A 141 -1.52 20.74 6.03
C GLU A 141 -0.85 21.79 6.92
N LYS A 142 0.08 21.40 7.80
CA LYS A 142 0.86 22.33 8.63
C LYS A 142 2.20 22.72 8.01
N LEU A 143 2.62 22.08 6.91
CA LEU A 143 3.88 22.42 6.26
C LEU A 143 3.90 23.89 5.80
N PRO A 144 5.03 24.60 6.00
CA PRO A 144 5.13 26.01 5.64
C PRO A 144 5.01 26.21 4.12
N VAL A 145 4.23 27.23 3.74
CA VAL A 145 4.04 27.63 2.34
C VAL A 145 5.11 28.66 1.98
N ASN A 146 6.32 28.19 1.65
CA ASN A 146 7.46 29.06 1.31
C ASN A 146 7.38 29.58 -0.15
N GLY A 147 6.36 30.39 -0.47
CA GLY A 147 6.17 31.00 -1.79
C GLY A 147 5.90 30.03 -2.95
N LYS A 148 5.95 28.71 -2.70
CA LYS A 148 5.52 27.64 -3.61
C LYS A 148 4.08 27.27 -3.28
N LYS A 149 3.29 26.88 -4.29
CA LYS A 149 1.96 26.29 -4.06
C LYS A 149 2.11 25.08 -3.14
N ARG A 150 1.23 24.96 -2.13
CA ARG A 150 1.11 23.76 -1.29
C ARG A 150 1.01 22.55 -2.20
N VAL A 151 1.83 21.54 -1.94
CA VAL A 151 1.74 20.27 -2.66
C VAL A 151 0.41 19.64 -2.28
N LYS A 152 -0.43 19.37 -3.28
CA LYS A 152 -1.74 18.75 -3.04
C LYS A 152 -1.50 17.27 -2.69
N SER A 153 -2.29 16.75 -1.75
CA SER A 153 -2.37 15.31 -1.50
C SER A 153 -2.59 14.58 -2.84
N PRO A 154 -1.83 13.50 -3.11
CA PRO A 154 -1.98 12.72 -4.33
C PRO A 154 -3.24 11.87 -4.33
N VAL A 155 -3.76 11.51 -3.14
CA VAL A 155 -4.89 10.58 -2.97
C VAL A 155 -6.20 11.33 -2.72
N PRO A 156 -7.37 10.69 -2.94
CA PRO A 156 -8.66 11.25 -2.57
C PRO A 156 -8.71 11.75 -1.11
N PRO A 157 -9.53 12.77 -0.79
CA PRO A 157 -9.77 13.14 0.60
C PRO A 157 -10.48 12.01 1.36
N PRO A 158 -10.24 11.86 2.67
CA PRO A 158 -11.02 10.93 3.49
C PRO A 158 -12.50 11.29 3.43
N SER A 159 -13.37 10.27 3.43
CA SER A 159 -14.81 10.49 3.48
C SER A 159 -15.22 11.11 4.82
N LYS A 160 -16.37 11.79 4.86
CA LYS A 160 -16.90 12.31 6.13
C LYS A 160 -17.22 11.19 7.11
N ASP A 161 -17.70 10.07 6.59
CA ASP A 161 -18.08 8.92 7.41
C ASP A 161 -16.86 8.30 8.08
N LEU A 162 -15.73 8.18 7.36
CA LEU A 162 -14.45 7.75 7.91
C LEU A 162 -13.96 8.69 9.02
N VAL A 163 -13.98 10.00 8.77
CA VAL A 163 -13.52 10.98 9.76
C VAL A 163 -14.40 10.96 11.02
N ASN A 164 -15.70 10.70 10.86
CA ASN A 164 -16.66 10.64 11.96
C ASN A 164 -16.65 9.30 12.72
N SER A 165 -16.19 8.20 12.09
CA SER A 165 -16.17 6.87 12.73
C SER A 165 -15.01 6.69 13.70
N ILE A 166 -13.98 7.54 13.63
CA ILE A 166 -12.75 7.40 14.40
C ILE A 166 -12.69 8.42 15.53
N ASP A 167 -12.54 7.96 16.77
CA ASP A 167 -12.20 8.83 17.90
C ASP A 167 -10.69 9.12 17.90
N LEU A 168 -10.28 10.19 17.21
CA LEU A 168 -8.88 10.60 17.15
C LEU A 168 -8.23 10.84 18.52
N LYS A 169 -9.03 11.12 19.57
CA LYS A 169 -8.50 11.34 20.93
C LYS A 169 -8.06 10.04 21.60
N SER A 170 -8.52 8.89 21.13
CA SER A 170 -8.09 7.59 21.62
C SER A 170 -6.63 7.28 21.23
N PHE A 171 -6.11 7.93 20.18
CA PHE A 171 -4.73 7.80 19.71
C PHE A 171 -3.80 8.82 20.38
N VAL A 172 -3.60 8.65 21.69
CA VAL A 172 -2.85 9.59 22.55
C VAL A 172 -1.39 9.84 22.13
N HIS A 173 -0.86 9.02 21.22
CA HIS A 173 0.50 9.15 20.69
C HIS A 173 0.56 9.97 19.41
N LEU A 174 -0.56 10.38 18.82
CA LEU A 174 -0.58 11.21 17.62
C LEU A 174 -1.10 12.61 17.98
N ASP A 175 -0.22 13.61 18.05
CA ASP A 175 -0.63 14.99 18.27
C ASP A 175 -1.01 15.69 16.96
N PHE A 176 -2.31 15.74 16.67
CA PHE A 176 -2.87 16.38 15.48
C PHE A 176 -2.71 17.91 15.47
N GLU A 177 -2.30 18.56 16.55
CA GLU A 177 -2.10 20.02 16.62
C GLU A 177 -0.64 20.41 16.35
N ARG A 178 0.30 19.47 16.47
CA ARG A 178 1.74 19.72 16.29
C ARG A 178 2.23 19.41 14.86
N PRO A 179 3.41 19.94 14.47
CA PRO A 179 4.12 19.47 13.28
C PRO A 179 4.44 17.97 13.37
N PHE A 180 4.78 17.37 12.23
CA PHE A 180 5.16 15.96 12.16
C PHE A 180 6.23 15.59 13.19
N ASP A 181 5.96 14.55 13.97
CA ASP A 181 6.85 13.99 14.97
C ASP A 181 7.19 12.55 14.59
N VAL A 182 8.50 12.28 14.45
CA VAL A 182 9.02 10.98 14.00
C VAL A 182 8.74 9.88 15.02
N GLU A 183 8.88 10.19 16.30
CA GLU A 183 8.76 9.21 17.38
C GLU A 183 7.29 8.83 17.60
N GLU A 184 6.39 9.81 17.55
CA GLU A 184 4.94 9.60 17.57
C GLU A 184 4.47 8.74 16.40
N PHE A 185 4.88 9.10 15.17
CA PHE A 185 4.55 8.37 13.96
C PHE A 185 5.02 6.91 14.00
N ARG A 186 6.28 6.69 14.40
CA ARG A 186 6.85 5.34 14.51
C ARG A 186 6.16 4.52 15.58
N ARG A 187 6.04 5.05 16.80
CA ARG A 187 5.42 4.36 17.93
C ARG A 187 3.99 3.92 17.61
N HIS A 188 3.25 4.77 16.89
CA HIS A 188 1.89 4.44 16.47
C HIS A 188 1.86 3.28 15.48
N ILE A 189 2.73 3.27 14.46
CA ILE A 189 2.87 2.13 13.52
C ILE A 189 3.23 0.84 14.25
N GLU A 190 4.15 0.91 15.21
CA GLU A 190 4.60 -0.24 15.99
C GLU A 190 3.45 -0.93 16.73
N GLY A 191 2.41 -0.17 17.10
CA GLY A 191 1.24 -0.68 17.80
C GLY A 191 0.34 -1.59 16.96
N PHE A 192 0.33 -1.47 15.63
CA PHE A 192 -0.58 -2.22 14.76
C PHE A 192 0.09 -3.01 13.63
N ILE A 193 1.39 -2.83 13.39
CA ILE A 193 2.07 -3.48 12.26
C ILE A 193 2.09 -5.01 12.36
N VAL A 194 2.16 -5.57 13.58
CA VAL A 194 2.13 -7.02 13.79
C VAL A 194 0.73 -7.59 13.55
N PRO A 195 -0.36 -7.06 14.14
CA PRO A 195 -1.73 -7.43 13.76
C PRO A 195 -2.00 -7.32 12.27
N LEU A 196 -1.56 -6.24 11.62
CA LEU A 196 -1.67 -6.08 10.18
C LEU A 196 -0.99 -7.23 9.43
N VAL A 197 0.29 -7.51 9.69
CA VAL A 197 1.00 -8.57 8.94
C VAL A 197 0.43 -9.97 9.24
N GLN A 198 -0.06 -10.21 10.45
CA GLN A 198 -0.76 -11.46 10.81
C GLN A 198 -1.99 -11.66 9.94
N HIS A 199 -2.82 -10.63 9.82
CA HIS A 199 -3.98 -10.64 8.93
C HIS A 199 -3.57 -10.88 7.47
N LEU A 200 -2.60 -10.11 6.95
CA LEU A 200 -2.12 -10.27 5.57
C LEU A 200 -1.66 -11.71 5.27
N GLY A 201 -1.04 -12.38 6.25
CA GLY A 201 -0.66 -13.79 6.14
C GLY A 201 -1.85 -14.76 6.23
N SER A 202 -2.79 -14.50 7.16
CA SER A 202 -4.01 -15.30 7.38
C SER A 202 -4.90 -15.32 6.14
N GLU A 203 -5.13 -14.16 5.52
CA GLU A 203 -5.96 -14.01 4.34
C GLU A 203 -5.44 -14.81 3.14
N ILE A 204 -4.12 -14.83 2.93
CA ILE A 204 -3.50 -15.62 1.86
C ILE A 204 -3.83 -17.12 2.02
N GLU A 205 -4.03 -17.62 3.25
CA GLU A 205 -4.44 -19.00 3.51
C GLU A 205 -5.94 -19.24 3.28
N THR A 206 -6.77 -18.19 3.23
CA THR A 206 -8.20 -18.28 2.85
C THR A 206 -8.43 -18.18 1.33
N LEU A 207 -7.38 -17.93 0.56
CA LEU A 207 -7.41 -17.83 -0.92
C LEU A 207 -6.86 -19.08 -1.62
N THR A 208 -7.05 -20.27 -1.03
CA THR A 208 -6.58 -21.55 -1.59
C THR A 208 -7.29 -21.90 -2.90
N PRO A 209 -6.67 -22.71 -3.78
CA PRO A 209 -7.30 -23.14 -5.03
C PRO A 209 -8.67 -23.82 -4.81
N GLU A 210 -8.81 -24.63 -3.76
CA GLU A 210 -10.04 -25.33 -3.42
C GLU A 210 -11.16 -24.37 -3.02
N LEU A 211 -10.84 -23.31 -2.26
CA LEU A 211 -11.80 -22.27 -1.93
C LEU A 211 -12.16 -21.44 -3.16
N MET A 212 -11.18 -21.12 -4.02
CA MET A 212 -11.45 -20.39 -5.25
C MET A 212 -12.27 -21.19 -6.25
N ASP A 213 -12.13 -22.52 -6.29
CA ASP A 213 -13.01 -23.40 -7.05
C ASP A 213 -14.48 -23.28 -6.59
N SER A 214 -14.72 -23.10 -5.28
CA SER A 214 -16.08 -22.90 -4.76
C SER A 214 -16.70 -21.55 -5.14
N VAL A 215 -15.88 -20.50 -5.25
CA VAL A 215 -16.31 -19.20 -5.84
C VAL A 215 -16.63 -19.36 -7.33
N GLY A 216 -15.87 -20.21 -8.02
CA GLY A 216 -16.07 -20.55 -9.41
C GLY A 216 -15.70 -19.42 -10.38
N ALA A 217 -15.59 -19.78 -11.66
CA ALA A 217 -15.12 -18.87 -12.70
C ALA A 217 -16.04 -17.66 -12.94
N GLU A 218 -17.33 -17.75 -12.56
CA GLU A 218 -18.25 -16.62 -12.67
C GLU A 218 -17.99 -15.56 -11.59
N GLY A 219 -17.83 -15.99 -10.32
CA GLY A 219 -17.46 -15.09 -9.24
C GLY A 219 -16.11 -14.42 -9.47
N ASP A 220 -15.10 -15.18 -9.92
CA ASP A 220 -13.79 -14.63 -10.30
C ASP A 220 -13.92 -13.55 -11.39
N ARG A 221 -14.69 -13.81 -12.45
CA ARG A 221 -14.92 -12.80 -13.52
C ARG A 221 -15.65 -11.56 -13.02
N GLU A 222 -16.64 -11.72 -12.12
CA GLU A 222 -17.38 -10.60 -11.53
C GLU A 222 -16.42 -9.69 -10.74
N VAL A 223 -15.60 -10.27 -9.87
CA VAL A 223 -14.61 -9.53 -9.07
C VAL A 223 -13.55 -8.88 -9.97
N ARG A 224 -12.96 -9.62 -10.92
CA ARG A 224 -11.93 -9.06 -11.82
C ARG A 224 -12.45 -7.90 -12.66
N LYS A 225 -13.70 -7.98 -13.14
CA LYS A 225 -14.32 -6.88 -13.88
C LYS A 225 -14.54 -5.65 -13.01
N TRP A 226 -14.97 -5.85 -11.77
CA TRP A 226 -15.14 -4.75 -10.82
C TRP A 226 -13.79 -4.11 -10.46
N LEU A 227 -12.78 -4.92 -10.13
CA LEU A 227 -11.42 -4.45 -9.83
C LEU A 227 -10.84 -3.64 -10.99
N ASP A 228 -10.94 -4.12 -12.24
CA ASP A 228 -10.47 -3.37 -13.41
C ASP A 228 -11.16 -2.01 -13.56
N GLY A 229 -12.46 -1.93 -13.25
CA GLY A 229 -13.20 -0.67 -13.21
C GLY A 229 -12.71 0.25 -12.08
N HIS A 230 -12.68 -0.27 -10.86
CA HIS A 230 -12.30 0.46 -9.65
C HIS A 230 -10.88 1.04 -9.74
N LEU A 231 -9.90 0.23 -10.15
CA LEU A 231 -8.50 0.68 -10.27
C LEU A 231 -8.30 1.76 -11.35
N LYS A 232 -9.18 1.82 -12.37
CA LYS A 232 -9.15 2.87 -13.41
C LYS A 232 -9.68 4.22 -12.93
N GLU A 233 -10.37 4.27 -11.79
CA GLU A 233 -10.87 5.52 -11.21
C GLU A 233 -9.77 6.30 -10.49
N TYR A 234 -8.68 5.64 -10.10
CA TYR A 234 -7.55 6.32 -9.48
C TYR A 234 -6.78 7.22 -10.45
N ASP A 235 -6.23 8.32 -9.91
CA ASP A 235 -5.26 9.11 -10.64
C ASP A 235 -3.99 8.27 -10.91
N PRO A 236 -3.70 7.95 -12.18
CA PRO A 236 -2.59 7.06 -12.51
C PRO A 236 -1.23 7.67 -12.14
N ALA A 237 -1.13 8.98 -11.93
CA ALA A 237 0.12 9.62 -11.57
C ALA A 237 0.63 9.22 -10.19
N TRP A 238 -0.24 8.82 -9.26
CA TRP A 238 0.18 8.26 -7.98
C TRP A 238 -0.02 6.74 -7.92
N PHE A 239 -1.16 6.25 -8.40
CA PHE A 239 -1.51 4.83 -8.26
C PHE A 239 -0.58 3.95 -9.09
N LEU A 240 -0.44 4.25 -10.39
CA LEU A 240 0.41 3.45 -11.26
C LEU A 240 1.89 3.65 -10.96
N CYS A 241 2.30 4.88 -10.66
CA CYS A 241 3.69 5.19 -10.35
C CYS A 241 4.16 4.56 -9.03
N SER A 242 3.30 4.49 -8.00
CA SER A 242 3.64 3.79 -6.76
C SER A 242 3.83 2.29 -6.99
N ALA A 243 2.95 1.64 -7.76
CA ALA A 243 3.13 0.24 -8.13
C ALA A 243 4.46 0.00 -8.88
N PHE A 244 4.73 0.78 -9.93
CA PHE A 244 5.98 0.67 -10.69
C PHE A 244 7.22 0.92 -9.85
N ALA A 245 7.18 1.90 -8.95
CA ALA A 245 8.33 2.26 -8.13
C ALA A 245 8.56 1.31 -6.96
N SER A 246 7.60 0.45 -6.62
CA SER A 246 7.64 -0.37 -5.40
C SER A 246 7.91 -1.84 -5.63
N VAL A 247 7.70 -2.36 -6.84
CA VAL A 247 8.03 -3.75 -7.17
C VAL A 247 9.04 -3.85 -8.30
N PRO A 248 9.80 -4.96 -8.43
CA PRO A 248 10.64 -5.20 -9.59
C PRO A 248 9.85 -5.09 -10.91
N ILE A 249 10.45 -4.49 -11.95
CA ILE A 249 9.73 -4.26 -13.22
C ILE A 249 9.25 -5.56 -13.88
N SER A 250 9.96 -6.66 -13.67
CA SER A 250 9.58 -8.00 -14.14
C SER A 250 8.23 -8.44 -13.55
N LEU A 251 8.04 -8.26 -12.25
CA LEU A 251 6.80 -8.56 -11.55
C LEU A 251 5.70 -7.58 -11.97
N CYS A 252 6.00 -6.28 -12.05
CA CYS A 252 5.04 -5.27 -12.48
C CYS A 252 4.45 -5.58 -13.86
N LYS A 253 5.26 -6.09 -14.81
CA LYS A 253 4.79 -6.50 -16.14
C LYS A 253 3.86 -7.73 -16.11
N GLN A 254 4.05 -8.64 -15.16
CA GLN A 254 3.23 -9.82 -15.01
C GLN A 254 1.86 -9.49 -14.38
N MET A 255 1.85 -8.57 -13.41
CA MET A 255 0.64 -8.14 -12.70
C MET A 255 -0.14 -7.08 -13.49
N ILE A 256 0.53 -6.02 -13.93
CA ILE A 256 -0.07 -4.84 -14.55
C ILE A 256 0.33 -4.82 -16.04
N GLN A 257 -0.38 -5.60 -16.85
CA GLN A 257 -0.12 -5.79 -18.28
C GLN A 257 -0.49 -4.56 -19.11
N LEU A 258 0.25 -3.47 -18.93
CA LEU A 258 -0.05 -2.20 -19.58
C LEU A 258 0.38 -2.14 -21.04
N PRO A 259 -0.39 -1.43 -21.91
CA PRO A 259 0.03 -1.12 -23.26
C PRO A 259 1.39 -0.41 -23.30
N PHE A 260 2.15 -0.66 -24.38
CA PHE A 260 3.46 -0.04 -24.61
C PHE A 260 3.42 1.47 -24.41
N LEU A 261 2.43 2.16 -24.98
CA LEU A 261 2.33 3.62 -24.88
C LEU A 261 2.23 4.10 -23.43
N VAL A 262 1.40 3.45 -22.61
CA VAL A 262 1.21 3.80 -21.19
C VAL A 262 2.52 3.56 -20.43
N ARG A 263 3.05 2.33 -20.51
CA ARG A 263 4.25 1.92 -19.77
C ARG A 263 5.50 2.69 -20.19
N ARG A 264 5.72 2.88 -21.49
CA ARG A 264 6.98 3.38 -22.04
C ARG A 264 6.98 4.90 -22.21
N VAL A 265 5.82 5.52 -22.39
CA VAL A 265 5.74 6.96 -22.69
C VAL A 265 5.03 7.72 -21.58
N LEU A 266 3.80 7.34 -21.24
CA LEU A 266 3.02 8.11 -20.26
C LEU A 266 3.64 8.05 -18.86
N VAL A 267 4.01 6.86 -18.38
CA VAL A 267 4.62 6.70 -17.05
C VAL A 267 5.88 7.57 -16.90
N PRO A 268 6.90 7.48 -17.78
CA PRO A 268 8.14 8.22 -17.56
C PRO A 268 8.07 9.72 -17.81
N PHE A 269 7.23 10.16 -18.75
CA PHE A 269 7.29 11.55 -19.24
C PHE A 269 6.12 12.42 -18.79
N MET A 270 5.00 11.82 -18.36
CA MET A 270 3.80 12.57 -17.96
C MET A 270 3.40 12.32 -16.51
N LEU A 271 3.35 11.06 -16.10
CA LEU A 271 2.82 10.66 -14.80
C LEU A 271 3.86 10.79 -13.68
N ALA A 272 4.99 10.10 -13.80
CA ALA A 272 6.04 10.09 -12.77
C ALA A 272 6.59 11.48 -12.40
N PRO A 273 6.80 12.42 -13.35
CA PRO A 273 7.30 13.75 -13.02
C PRO A 273 6.44 14.55 -12.04
N LYS A 274 5.12 14.28 -11.97
CA LYS A 274 4.17 14.97 -11.07
C LYS A 274 4.54 14.82 -9.60
N HIS A 275 5.06 13.65 -9.22
CA HIS A 275 5.37 13.25 -7.85
C HIS A 275 6.81 12.73 -7.72
N LYS A 276 7.73 13.22 -8.57
CA LYS A 276 9.09 12.67 -8.70
C LYS A 276 9.86 12.51 -7.39
N GLY A 277 9.63 13.40 -6.42
CA GLY A 277 10.30 13.34 -5.12
C GLY A 277 9.78 12.23 -4.23
N TYR A 278 8.50 11.86 -4.36
CA TYR A 278 7.88 10.81 -3.55
C TYR A 278 8.53 9.46 -3.87
N TRP A 279 8.82 9.26 -5.16
CA TRP A 279 9.37 8.01 -5.66
C TRP A 279 10.79 7.73 -5.18
N LEU A 280 11.52 8.75 -4.73
CA LEU A 280 12.85 8.55 -4.14
C LEU A 280 12.81 7.73 -2.84
N TYR A 281 11.64 7.65 -2.19
CA TYR A 281 11.42 6.80 -1.02
C TYR A 281 11.05 5.36 -1.39
N ALA A 282 10.71 5.08 -2.64
CA ALA A 282 10.38 3.74 -3.13
C ALA A 282 11.64 2.90 -3.41
N PRO A 283 11.56 1.56 -3.44
CA PRO A 283 12.71 0.67 -3.69
C PRO A 283 13.23 0.71 -5.12
N HIS A 284 12.36 0.94 -6.11
CA HIS A 284 12.66 0.86 -7.54
C HIS A 284 12.25 2.10 -8.35
N PRO A 285 12.61 3.34 -7.93
CA PRO A 285 12.23 4.53 -8.68
C PRO A 285 12.77 4.55 -10.12
N GLU A 286 13.86 3.82 -10.40
CA GLU A 286 14.41 3.66 -11.74
C GLU A 286 13.38 3.11 -12.74
N ASN A 287 12.42 2.32 -12.26
CA ASN A 287 11.30 1.79 -13.03
C ASN A 287 10.41 2.89 -13.61
N LEU A 288 10.50 4.13 -13.13
CA LEU A 288 9.74 5.27 -13.65
C LEU A 288 10.47 6.01 -14.78
N THR A 289 11.57 5.48 -15.29
CA THR A 289 12.30 6.06 -16.42
C THR A 289 12.01 5.31 -17.72
N PHE A 290 12.27 5.94 -18.87
CA PHE A 290 12.20 5.23 -20.16
C PHE A 290 13.16 4.03 -20.23
N LYS A 291 14.23 3.96 -19.43
CA LYS A 291 15.07 2.76 -19.40
C LYS A 291 14.50 1.70 -18.46
N GLY A 292 14.07 2.10 -17.26
CA GLY A 292 13.60 1.17 -16.24
C GLY A 292 12.22 0.58 -16.53
N THR A 293 11.33 1.29 -17.25
CA THR A 293 10.06 0.69 -17.67
C THR A 293 10.22 -0.36 -18.76
N ALA A 294 11.44 -0.63 -19.27
CA ALA A 294 11.68 -1.47 -20.47
C ALA A 294 11.38 -2.93 -20.20
#